data_AF-A0A127SHZ7-F1
#
_entry.id   AF-A0A127SHZ7-F1
#
_cell.length_a   1.000
_cell.length_b   1.000
_cell.length_c   1.000
_cell.angle_alpha   90.00
_cell.angle_beta   90.00
_cell.angle_gamma   90.00
#
_symmetry.space_group_name_H-M   'P 1'
#
loop_
_entity.id
_entity.type
_entity.pdbx_description
1 polymer ?
#
loop_
_entity_poly.entity_id
_entity_poly.type
_entity_poly.pdbx_seq_one_letter_code
_entity_poly.pdbx_strand_id
1 'polypeptide(L)'
;GSRRKCEQMITDGRVEVDGELVTELGTRVDPKKQHIRVDGSRVHLNPNHVTLALNKPKKVLSAMDDPKGRYTLADIIGDKYERVFHMGRLDYDSEGLI
;
A
#
# COMPACT_ATOMS: atom_id res chain seq x y z
N GLY A 1 3.19 4.24 1.40
CA GLY A 1 1.89 4.73 1.91
C GLY A 1 0.76 4.28 1.01
N SER A 2 -0.48 4.67 1.32
CA SER A 2 -1.59 4.55 0.38
C SER A 2 -1.43 5.56 -0.76
N ARG A 3 -2.11 5.32 -1.90
CA ARG A 3 -2.10 6.24 -3.05
C ARG A 3 -2.44 7.67 -2.62
N ARG A 4 -3.50 7.87 -1.84
CA ARG A 4 -3.92 9.20 -1.36
C ARG A 4 -2.85 9.91 -0.53
N LYS A 5 -2.15 9.16 0.33
CA LYS A 5 -1.04 9.74 1.12
C LYS A 5 0.12 10.17 0.21
N CYS A 6 0.38 9.42 -0.86
CA CYS A 6 1.35 9.82 -1.87
C CYS A 6 0.90 11.06 -2.66
N GLU A 7 -0.38 11.13 -3.06
CA GLU A 7 -0.95 12.31 -3.75
C GLU A 7 -0.79 13.57 -2.89
N GLN A 8 -1.05 13.47 -1.59
CA GLN A 8 -0.86 14.60 -0.67
C GLN A 8 0.62 15.03 -0.59
N MET A 9 1.55 14.08 -0.50
CA MET A 9 2.99 14.40 -0.52
C MET A 9 3.42 15.11 -1.81
N ILE A 10 2.83 14.74 -2.94
CA ILE A 10 3.09 15.41 -4.23
C ILE A 10 2.57 16.84 -4.16
N THR A 11 1.31 17.06 -3.80
CA THR A 11 0.73 18.42 -3.73
C THR A 11 1.41 19.31 -2.70
N ASP A 12 1.95 18.73 -1.62
CA ASP A 12 2.70 19.44 -0.59
C ASP A 12 4.12 19.84 -1.05
N GLY A 13 4.54 19.49 -2.27
CA GLY A 13 5.87 19.81 -2.79
C GLY A 13 6.98 19.02 -2.07
N ARG A 14 6.71 17.77 -1.71
CA ARG A 14 7.68 16.90 -1.02
C ARG A 14 8.33 15.87 -1.93
N VAL A 15 7.94 15.82 -3.21
CA VAL A 15 8.38 14.82 -4.17
C VAL A 15 9.22 15.47 -5.26
N GLU A 16 10.39 14.90 -5.52
CA GLU A 16 11.29 15.30 -6.59
C GLU A 16 11.46 14.16 -7.59
N VAL A 17 11.55 14.49 -8.87
CA VAL A 17 11.90 13.58 -9.97
C VAL A 17 13.13 14.15 -10.66
N ASP A 18 14.24 13.42 -10.64
CA ASP A 18 15.53 13.85 -11.21
C ASP A 18 16.02 15.21 -10.70
N GLY A 19 15.61 15.60 -9.49
CA GLY A 19 15.97 16.86 -8.84
C GLY A 19 14.98 18.01 -9.08
N GLU A 20 13.95 17.80 -9.90
CA GLU A 20 12.87 18.78 -10.11
C GLU A 20 11.69 18.48 -9.19
N LEU A 21 11.16 19.52 -8.54
CA LEU A 21 10.00 19.39 -7.69
C LEU A 21 8.74 19.12 -8.52
N VAL A 22 8.00 18.07 -8.17
CA VAL A 22 6.76 17.69 -8.84
C VAL A 22 5.59 17.88 -7.89
N THR A 23 4.66 18.75 -8.28
CA THR A 23 3.39 19.00 -7.55
C THR A 23 2.15 18.62 -8.35
N GLU A 24 2.31 18.28 -9.62
CA GLU A 24 1.22 17.86 -10.49
C GLU A 24 0.85 16.39 -10.24
N LEU A 25 -0.43 16.13 -9.98
CA LEU A 25 -0.92 14.77 -9.84
C LEU A 25 -1.02 14.08 -11.21
N GLY A 26 -0.59 12.82 -11.28
CA GLY A 26 -0.67 12.04 -12.51
C GLY A 26 0.56 12.17 -13.42
N THR A 27 1.58 12.93 -13.02
CA THR A 27 2.90 12.94 -13.67
C THR A 27 3.39 11.51 -13.88
N ARG A 28 3.71 11.20 -15.14
CA ARG A 28 4.23 9.89 -15.54
C ARG A 28 5.73 9.88 -15.37
N VAL A 29 6.24 8.81 -14.78
CA VAL A 29 7.67 8.60 -14.56
C VAL A 29 8.09 7.22 -15.07
N ASP A 30 9.29 7.11 -15.63
CA ASP A 30 9.92 5.83 -15.94
C ASP A 30 10.77 5.39 -14.74
N PRO A 31 10.30 4.40 -13.94
CA PRO A 31 10.98 3.98 -12.72
C PRO A 31 12.34 3.32 -12.99
N LYS A 32 12.67 2.97 -14.24
CA LYS A 32 13.98 2.41 -14.62
C LYS A 32 15.01 3.46 -14.96
N LYS A 33 14.58 4.69 -15.29
CA LYS A 33 15.46 5.77 -15.75
C LYS A 33 15.52 6.93 -14.78
N GLN A 34 14.40 7.22 -14.12
CA GLN A 34 14.23 8.43 -13.32
C GLN A 34 14.40 8.13 -11.83
N HIS A 35 14.98 9.08 -11.11
CA HIS A 35 15.25 9.01 -9.69
C HIS A 35 14.20 9.81 -8.92
N ILE A 36 13.36 9.11 -8.16
CA ILE A 36 12.33 9.73 -7.33
C ILE A 36 12.86 9.90 -5.90
N ARG A 37 12.69 11.09 -5.34
CA ARG A 37 12.98 11.39 -3.93
C ARG A 37 11.73 11.90 -3.23
N VAL A 38 11.57 11.53 -1.97
CA VAL A 38 10.54 12.09 -1.08
C VAL A 38 11.25 12.62 0.14
N ASP A 39 11.08 13.92 0.44
CA ASP A 39 11.80 14.61 1.52
C ASP A 39 13.32 14.39 1.46
N GLY A 40 13.89 14.49 0.26
CA GLY A 40 15.31 14.24 0.00
C GLY A 40 15.75 12.78 0.09
N SER A 41 14.89 11.82 0.46
CA SER A 41 15.22 10.40 0.52
C SER A 41 14.86 9.67 -0.77
N ARG A 42 15.81 8.91 -1.35
CA ARG A 42 15.58 8.17 -2.59
C ARG A 42 14.58 7.03 -2.37
N VAL A 43 13.59 6.93 -3.24
CA VAL A 43 12.66 5.80 -3.27
C VAL A 43 13.32 4.64 -4.02
N HIS A 44 13.46 3.51 -3.33
CA HIS A 44 13.93 2.26 -3.92
C HIS A 44 12.74 1.36 -4.27
N LEU A 45 12.80 0.75 -5.45
CA LEU A 45 11.84 -0.26 -5.87
C LEU A 45 12.28 -1.60 -5.28
N ASN A 46 11.40 -2.26 -4.54
CA ASN A 46 11.60 -3.65 -4.16
C ASN A 46 10.88 -4.53 -5.20
N PRO A 47 11.62 -5.30 -6.03
CA PRO A 47 11.01 -6.16 -7.04
C PRO A 47 10.40 -7.44 -6.45
N ASN A 48 10.66 -7.74 -5.18
CA ASN A 48 10.17 -8.95 -4.54
C ASN A 48 8.70 -8.75 -4.12
N HIS A 49 7.80 -9.26 -4.94
CA HIS A 49 6.37 -9.34 -4.61
C HIS A 49 6.04 -10.72 -4.05
N VAL A 50 5.22 -10.73 -3.00
CA VAL A 50 4.61 -11.95 -2.48
C VAL A 50 3.10 -11.88 -2.73
N THR A 51 2.55 -12.95 -3.27
CA THR A 51 1.11 -13.15 -3.40
C THR A 51 0.69 -14.27 -2.47
N LEU A 52 -0.26 -13.99 -1.60
CA LEU A 52 -0.82 -14.96 -0.66
C LEU A 52 -2.24 -15.32 -1.11
N ALA A 53 -2.62 -16.57 -0.90
CA ALA A 53 -3.99 -17.04 -1.02
C ALA A 53 -4.45 -17.48 0.36
N LEU A 54 -5.51 -16.85 0.87
CA LEU A 54 -6.03 -17.11 2.20
C LEU A 54 -7.48 -17.54 2.10
N ASN A 55 -7.82 -18.63 2.80
CA ASN A 55 -9.22 -18.94 3.09
C ASN A 55 -9.65 -18.14 4.33
N LYS A 56 -10.25 -16.98 4.12
CA LYS A 56 -10.72 -16.10 5.19
C LYS A 56 -11.88 -16.77 5.94
N PRO A 57 -11.82 -16.90 7.27
CA PRO A 57 -12.95 -17.37 8.05
C PRO A 57 -14.01 -16.28 8.25
N LYS A 58 -15.20 -16.69 8.70
CA LYS A 58 -16.25 -15.75 9.12
C LYS A 58 -15.80 -14.92 10.33
N LYS A 59 -16.45 -13.78 10.52
CA LYS A 59 -16.20 -12.81 11.60
C LYS A 59 -14.81 -12.19 11.59
N VAL A 60 -14.20 -12.12 10.41
CA VAL A 60 -12.96 -11.40 10.14
C VAL A 60 -13.24 -10.30 9.12
N LEU A 61 -12.66 -9.12 9.31
CA LEU A 61 -12.78 -8.03 8.35
C LEU A 61 -11.73 -8.15 7.25
N SER A 62 -12.15 -7.96 5.98
CA SER A 62 -11.24 -7.70 4.86
C SER A 62 -10.69 -6.27 4.93
N ALA A 63 -9.83 -6.04 5.92
CA ALA A 63 -9.15 -4.79 6.20
C ALA A 63 -7.76 -5.07 6.79
N MET A 64 -6.87 -4.07 6.76
CA MET A 64 -5.55 -4.11 7.41
C MET A 64 -5.52 -3.33 8.73
N ASP A 65 -6.60 -2.65 9.09
CA ASP A 65 -6.78 -1.90 10.33
C ASP A 65 -8.28 -1.76 10.63
N ASP A 66 -8.68 -1.77 11.90
CA ASP A 66 -10.05 -1.51 12.33
C ASP A 66 -10.07 -0.66 13.62
N PRO A 67 -10.56 0.59 13.58
CA PRO A 67 -10.63 1.47 14.76
C PRO A 67 -11.51 0.92 15.90
N LYS A 68 -12.37 -0.06 15.62
CA LYS A 68 -13.24 -0.71 16.62
C LYS A 68 -12.62 -2.00 17.19
N GLY A 69 -11.40 -2.36 16.80
CA GLY A 69 -10.67 -3.51 17.32
C GLY A 69 -11.25 -4.87 16.94
N ARG A 70 -12.03 -4.96 15.85
CA ARG A 70 -12.49 -6.26 15.32
C ARG A 70 -11.33 -6.96 14.64
N TYR A 71 -11.36 -8.29 14.68
CA TYR A 71 -10.34 -9.13 14.04
C TYR A 71 -10.32 -8.91 12.52
N THR A 72 -9.13 -8.76 11.96
CA THR A 72 -8.86 -8.37 10.57
C THR A 72 -7.93 -9.36 9.87
N LEU A 73 -7.69 -9.14 8.57
CA LEU A 73 -6.69 -9.91 7.83
C LEU A 73 -5.26 -9.65 8.34
N ALA A 74 -4.98 -8.47 8.89
CA ALA A 74 -3.69 -8.18 9.49
C ALA A 74 -3.38 -9.12 10.67
N ASP A 75 -4.39 -9.43 11.48
CA ASP A 75 -4.24 -10.32 12.64
C ASP A 75 -4.00 -11.78 12.23
N ILE A 76 -4.48 -12.21 11.05
CA ILE A 76 -4.20 -13.55 10.50
C ILE A 76 -2.77 -13.63 9.96
N ILE A 77 -2.36 -12.61 9.19
CA ILE A 77 -1.08 -12.62 8.48
C ILE A 77 0.09 -12.39 9.46
N GLY A 78 -0.13 -11.55 10.48
CA GLY A 78 0.89 -11.11 11.43
C GLY A 78 2.05 -10.38 10.75
N ASP A 79 3.20 -10.33 11.43
CA ASP A 79 4.38 -9.57 10.99
C ASP A 79 5.29 -10.35 10.03
N LYS A 80 4.83 -11.49 9.53
CA LYS A 80 5.64 -12.37 8.68
C LYS A 80 5.98 -11.76 7.31
N TYR A 81 5.13 -10.87 6.81
CA TYR A 81 5.27 -10.26 5.50
C TYR A 81 5.18 -8.75 5.60
N GLU A 82 6.16 -8.06 5.03
CA GLU A 82 6.13 -6.61 4.97
C GLU A 82 5.10 -6.12 3.95
N ARG A 83 4.25 -5.18 4.36
CA ARG A 83 3.41 -4.35 3.48
C ARG A 83 2.48 -5.13 2.53
N VAL A 84 1.77 -6.12 3.06
CA VAL A 84 0.70 -6.82 2.34
C VAL A 84 -0.59 -6.00 2.32
N PHE A 85 -1.37 -6.14 1.26
CA PHE A 85 -2.71 -5.58 1.13
C PHE A 85 -3.64 -6.64 0.54
N HIS A 86 -4.93 -6.59 0.90
CA HIS A 86 -5.92 -7.53 0.36
C HIS A 86 -6.41 -7.08 -1.03
N MET A 87 -6.66 -8.06 -1.91
CA MET A 87 -7.24 -7.82 -3.23
C MET A 87 -8.73 -8.17 -3.21
N GLY A 88 -9.59 -7.16 -3.38
CA GLY A 88 -11.02 -7.32 -3.18
C GLY A 88 -11.41 -7.38 -1.70
N ARG A 89 -12.64 -7.77 -1.41
CA ARG A 89 -13.20 -7.89 -0.06
C ARG A 89 -14.21 -9.02 -0.01
N LEU A 90 -14.28 -9.69 1.13
CA LEU A 90 -15.39 -10.54 1.52
C LEU A 90 -16.10 -9.89 2.71
N ASP A 91 -17.42 -10.07 2.78
CA ASP A 91 -18.20 -9.52 3.89
C ASP A 91 -17.79 -10.17 5.21
N TYR A 92 -18.13 -9.51 6.32
CA TYR A 92 -17.74 -9.94 7.66
C TYR A 92 -18.19 -11.38 7.95
N ASP A 93 -19.41 -11.74 7.53
CA ASP A 93 -19.99 -13.08 7.72
C ASP A 93 -19.69 -14.06 6.56
N SER A 94 -18.95 -13.63 5.54
CA SER A 94 -18.51 -14.47 4.43
C SER A 94 -17.17 -15.15 4.71
N GLU A 95 -17.01 -16.33 4.14
CA GLU A 95 -15.78 -17.12 4.11
C GLU A 95 -15.33 -17.38 2.68
N GLY A 96 -14.06 -17.74 2.49
CA GLY A 96 -13.55 -18.15 1.20
C GLY A 96 -12.24 -17.47 0.81
N LEU A 97 -11.87 -17.64 -0.47
CA LEU A 97 -10.61 -17.18 -1.01
C LEU A 97 -10.55 -15.65 -1.06
N ILE A 98 -9.45 -15.11 -0.52
CA ILE A 98 -8.99 -13.74 -0.67
C ILE A 98 -7.47 -13.68 -0.80
#